data_AF-A0A9D6VU54-F1
#
_entry.id   AF-A0A9D6VU54-F1
#
_cell.length_a   1.000
_cell.length_b   1.000
_cell.length_c   1.000
_cell.angle_alpha   90.00
_cell.angle_beta   90.00
_cell.angle_gamma   90.00
#
_symmetry.space_group_name_H-M   'P 1'
#
loop_
_entity.id
_entity.type
_entity.pdbx_description
1 polymer ?
#
loop_
_entity_poly.entity_id
_entity_poly.type
_entity_poly.pdbx_seq_one_letter_code
_entity_poly.pdbx_strand_id
1 'polypeptide(L)'
;MTTQLLGSSPNITALSAEQVELYLREHPEFFNDHLPLVASLRIPHAAAPAVSLIERQVAVLRDQNQQYKRKLMDLVQVGRDNDALHRNLHLLTLALMRADSLGDVIERVHGHLRDDFKADVVALRLARLPKDFSTDTCTLPLDAS
;
A
#
# COMPACT_ATOMS: atom_id res chain seq x y z
N MET A 1 5.31 34.71 53.23
CA MET A 1 6.17 34.58 52.03
C MET A 1 5.87 33.24 51.39
N THR A 2 5.58 33.26 50.08
CA THR A 2 5.67 32.13 49.11
C THR A 2 4.85 30.86 49.42
N THR A 3 4.02 30.27 48.57
CA THR A 3 3.83 30.34 47.11
C THR A 3 2.46 29.69 46.84
N GLN A 4 1.54 30.34 46.13
CA GLN A 4 0.44 29.63 45.47
C GLN A 4 0.63 29.79 43.96
N LEU A 5 1.07 28.68 43.34
CA LEU A 5 1.07 28.49 41.90
C LEU A 5 -0.39 28.34 41.46
N LEU A 6 -0.95 29.40 40.91
CA LEU A 6 -2.20 29.30 40.14
C LEU A 6 -1.83 28.80 38.75
N GLY A 7 -1.78 27.48 38.61
CA GLY A 7 -1.93 26.81 37.32
C GLY A 7 -3.35 27.05 36.81
N SER A 8 -3.59 28.23 36.24
CA SER A 8 -4.80 28.52 35.47
C SER A 8 -4.53 28.09 34.04
N SER A 9 -4.80 26.81 33.75
CA SER A 9 -5.16 26.40 32.39
C SER A 9 -6.21 27.38 31.87
N PRO A 10 -6.05 28.01 30.70
CA PRO A 10 -7.08 28.88 30.18
C PRO A 10 -8.34 28.03 29.99
N ASN A 11 -9.41 28.43 30.66
CA ASN A 11 -10.72 27.81 30.56
C ASN A 11 -11.26 28.08 29.15
N ILE A 12 -11.08 27.13 28.22
CA ILE A 12 -11.49 27.26 26.80
C ILE A 12 -13.04 27.28 26.66
N THR A 13 -13.78 27.14 27.76
CA THR A 13 -15.24 26.97 27.81
C THR A 13 -16.06 28.26 27.74
N ALA A 14 -15.48 29.44 27.50
CA ALA A 14 -16.26 30.69 27.42
C ALA A 14 -15.77 31.70 26.36
N LEU A 15 -15.09 31.26 25.31
CA LEU A 15 -14.86 32.14 24.15
C LEU A 15 -16.16 32.25 23.35
N SER A 16 -16.79 33.42 23.37
CA SER A 16 -17.96 33.67 22.53
C SER A 16 -17.53 33.82 21.07
N ALA A 17 -18.43 33.50 20.13
CA ALA A 17 -18.16 33.66 18.70
C ALA A 17 -17.77 35.11 18.35
N GLU A 18 -18.37 36.10 19.03
CA GLU A 18 -18.06 37.52 18.86
C GLU A 18 -16.64 37.89 19.29
N GLN A 19 -16.13 37.26 20.35
CA GLN A 19 -14.75 37.48 20.82
C GLN A 19 -13.73 36.89 19.84
N VAL A 20 -14.04 35.71 19.28
CA VAL A 20 -13.21 35.09 18.23
C VAL A 20 -13.24 35.94 16.96
N GLU A 21 -14.40 36.47 16.58
CA GLU A 21 -14.53 37.35 15.41
C GLU A 21 -13.73 38.65 15.56
N LEU A 22 -13.85 39.33 16.71
CA LEU A 22 -13.11 40.57 16.99
C LEU A 22 -11.59 40.32 16.93
N TYR A 23 -11.13 39.23 17.54
CA TYR A 23 -9.73 38.85 17.55
C TYR A 23 -9.19 38.57 16.15
N LEU A 24 -9.93 37.81 15.32
CA LEU A 24 -9.53 37.52 13.94
C LEU A 24 -9.53 38.78 13.04
N ARG A 25 -10.36 39.79 13.35
CA ARG A 25 -10.41 41.06 12.63
C ARG A 25 -9.23 41.97 12.97
N GLU A 26 -8.81 42.00 14.23
CA GLU A 26 -7.65 42.77 14.68
C GLU A 26 -6.31 42.10 14.31
N HIS A 27 -6.33 40.79 14.06
CA HIS A 27 -5.14 40.00 13.69
C HIS A 27 -5.33 39.23 12.37
N PRO A 28 -5.32 39.92 11.22
CA PRO A 28 -5.46 39.27 9.91
C PRO A 28 -4.33 38.30 9.57
N GLU A 29 -3.13 38.50 10.14
CA GLU A 29 -1.96 37.65 9.95
C GLU A 29 -2.01 36.33 10.74
N PHE A 30 -2.99 36.17 11.64
CA PHE A 30 -3.10 35.02 12.53
C PHE A 30 -3.07 33.67 11.80
N PHE A 31 -3.68 33.60 10.60
CA PHE A 31 -3.68 32.38 9.79
C PHE A 31 -2.36 32.12 9.07
N ASN A 32 -1.52 33.15 8.88
CA ASN A 32 -0.16 33.02 8.33
C ASN A 32 0.80 32.45 9.39
N ASP A 33 0.65 32.88 10.64
CA ASP A 33 1.48 32.38 11.74
C ASP A 33 1.04 30.99 12.25
N HIS A 34 -0.22 30.63 12.00
CA HIS A 34 -0.81 29.35 12.41
C HIS A 34 -1.26 28.48 11.23
N LEU A 35 -0.41 28.35 10.20
CA LEU A 35 -0.60 27.45 9.05
C LEU A 35 -1.07 26.01 9.41
N PRO A 36 -0.54 25.36 10.46
CA PRO A 36 -0.98 24.02 10.85
C PRO A 36 -2.46 23.97 11.28
N LEU A 37 -3.00 25.07 11.84
CA LEU A 37 -4.40 25.17 12.23
C LEU A 37 -5.31 25.21 11.00
N VAL A 38 -4.90 25.94 9.96
CA VAL A 38 -5.62 26.02 8.66
C VAL A 38 -5.71 24.65 7.99
N ALA A 39 -4.67 23.82 8.09
CA ALA A 39 -4.68 22.46 7.55
C ALA A 39 -5.70 21.53 8.22
N SER A 40 -6.08 21.82 9.48
CA SER A 40 -7.06 21.05 10.26
C SER A 40 -8.49 21.61 10.21
N LEU A 41 -8.64 22.89 9.83
CA LEU A 41 -9.94 23.55 9.78
C LEU A 41 -10.69 23.15 8.50
N ARG A 42 -11.86 22.55 8.64
CA ARG A 42 -12.83 22.43 7.54
C ARG A 42 -13.61 23.74 7.48
N ILE A 43 -13.15 24.70 6.67
CA ILE A 43 -13.91 25.91 6.36
C ILE A 43 -14.80 25.60 5.13
N PRO A 44 -16.11 25.39 5.29
CA PRO A 44 -17.02 25.46 4.15
C PRO A 44 -17.11 26.93 3.71
N HIS A 45 -16.47 27.26 2.59
CA HIS A 45 -16.48 28.62 2.05
C HIS A 45 -17.85 28.91 1.43
N ALA A 46 -18.81 29.34 2.26
CA ALA A 46 -20.06 29.92 1.80
C ALA A 46 -19.85 31.43 1.60
N ALA A 47 -19.94 31.88 0.34
CA ALA A 47 -20.03 33.28 -0.11
C ALA A 47 -18.73 34.03 -0.45
N ALA A 48 -18.25 33.81 -1.68
CA ALA A 48 -18.04 34.88 -2.67
C ALA A 48 -18.40 34.33 -4.06
N PRO A 49 -19.00 35.10 -4.99
CA PRO A 49 -19.45 34.59 -6.29
C PRO A 49 -18.31 34.27 -7.28
N ALA A 50 -17.05 34.53 -6.89
CA ALA A 50 -15.86 34.17 -7.66
C ALA A 50 -14.97 33.25 -6.82
N VAL A 51 -15.02 31.95 -7.12
CA VAL A 51 -14.03 30.99 -6.60
C VAL A 51 -12.65 31.44 -7.07
N SER A 52 -11.72 31.66 -6.14
CA SER A 52 -10.35 32.06 -6.47
C SER A 52 -9.71 30.99 -7.36
N LEU A 53 -9.12 31.41 -8.48
CA LEU A 53 -8.37 30.53 -9.40
C LEU A 53 -7.34 29.66 -8.65
N ILE A 54 -6.75 30.22 -7.60
CA ILE A 54 -5.77 29.54 -6.74
C ILE A 54 -6.41 28.41 -5.96
N GLU A 55 -7.61 28.60 -5.39
CA GLU A 55 -8.32 27.55 -4.65
C GLU A 55 -8.68 26.38 -5.56
N ARG A 56 -9.16 26.68 -6.77
CA ARG A 56 -9.45 25.64 -7.77
C ARG A 56 -8.18 24.94 -8.23
N GLN A 57 -7.07 25.66 -8.39
CA GLN A 57 -5.78 25.08 -8.75
C GLN A 57 -5.22 24.19 -7.64
N VAL A 58 -5.34 24.59 -6.36
CA VAL A 58 -4.95 23.77 -5.21
C VAL A 58 -5.82 22.52 -5.10
N ALA A 59 -7.13 22.63 -5.33
CA ALA A 59 -8.02 21.47 -5.34
C ALA A 59 -7.63 20.45 -6.43
N VAL A 60 -7.33 20.93 -7.65
CA VAL A 60 -6.85 20.09 -8.75
C VAL A 60 -5.51 19.43 -8.41
N LEU A 61 -4.56 20.17 -7.84
CA LEU A 61 -3.26 19.62 -7.44
C LEU A 61 -3.40 18.56 -6.34
N ARG A 62 -4.32 18.75 -5.39
CA ARG A 62 -4.63 17.77 -4.34
C ARG A 62 -5.22 16.48 -4.91
N ASP A 63 -6.17 16.60 -5.83
CA ASP A 63 -6.77 15.44 -6.50
C ASP A 63 -5.72 14.67 -7.34
N GLN A 64 -4.90 15.40 -8.11
CA GLN A 64 -3.78 14.81 -8.85
C GLN A 64 -2.79 14.10 -7.93
N ASN A 65 -2.39 14.73 -6.82
CA ASN A 65 -1.50 14.13 -5.84
C ASN A 65 -2.09 12.82 -5.26
N GLN A 66 -3.38 12.83 -4.93
CA GLN A 66 -4.08 11.64 -4.44
C GLN A 66 -4.20 10.55 -5.52
N GLN A 67 -4.38 10.92 -6.79
CA GLN A 67 -4.35 9.98 -7.90
C GLN A 67 -2.96 9.37 -8.10
N TYR A 68 -1.90 10.17 -8.04
CA TYR A 68 -0.53 9.66 -8.14
C TYR A 68 -0.16 8.76 -6.98
N LYS A 69 -0.55 9.10 -5.74
CA LYS A 69 -0.36 8.23 -4.58
C LYS A 69 -1.03 6.88 -4.76
N ARG A 70 -2.26 6.84 -5.30
CA ARG A 70 -2.96 5.59 -5.62
C ARG A 70 -2.17 4.75 -6.64
N LYS A 71 -1.80 5.36 -7.78
CA LYS A 71 -1.00 4.68 -8.81
C LYS A 71 0.32 4.15 -8.27
N LEU A 72 0.99 4.90 -7.40
CA LEU A 72 2.24 4.44 -6.77
C LEU A 72 2.00 3.24 -5.86
N MET A 73 0.92 3.24 -5.06
CA MET A 73 0.55 2.08 -4.25
C MET A 73 0.25 0.86 -5.12
N ASP A 74 -0.44 1.03 -6.24
CA ASP A 74 -0.70 -0.06 -7.19
C ASP A 74 0.61 -0.63 -7.76
N LEU A 75 1.54 0.24 -8.18
CA LEU A 75 2.86 -0.19 -8.67
C LEU A 75 3.68 -0.90 -7.60
N VAL A 76 3.63 -0.43 -6.34
CA VAL A 76 4.29 -1.09 -5.22
C VAL A 76 3.68 -2.48 -4.98
N GLN A 77 2.37 -2.63 -5.11
CA GLN A 77 1.71 -3.92 -4.97
C GLN A 77 2.14 -4.89 -6.07
N VAL A 78 2.15 -4.43 -7.33
CA VAL A 78 2.69 -5.21 -8.46
C VAL A 78 4.16 -5.58 -8.21
N GLY A 79 4.96 -4.66 -7.68
CA GLY A 79 6.35 -4.93 -7.29
C GLY A 79 6.46 -6.04 -6.25
N ARG A 80 5.63 -6.03 -5.21
CA ARG A 80 5.61 -7.09 -4.17
C ARG A 80 5.22 -8.45 -4.72
N ASP A 81 4.22 -8.47 -5.60
CA ASP A 81 3.76 -9.71 -6.23
C ASP A 81 4.85 -10.28 -7.14
N ASN A 82 5.53 -9.41 -7.90
CA ASN A 82 6.70 -9.79 -8.70
C ASN A 82 7.87 -10.29 -7.84
N ASP A 83 8.15 -9.64 -6.71
CA ASP A 83 9.20 -10.08 -5.79
C ASP A 83 8.89 -11.45 -5.19
N ALA A 84 7.61 -11.73 -4.88
CA ALA A 84 7.18 -13.05 -4.42
C ALA A 84 7.40 -14.11 -5.50
N LEU A 85 6.97 -13.82 -6.74
CA LEU A 85 7.20 -14.71 -7.88
C LEU A 85 8.70 -14.97 -8.12
N HIS A 86 9.53 -13.92 -8.05
CA HIS A 86 10.97 -14.02 -8.23
C HIS A 86 11.61 -14.90 -7.15
N ARG A 87 11.21 -14.74 -5.88
CA ARG A 87 11.68 -15.61 -4.79
C ARG A 87 11.32 -17.07 -5.05
N ASN A 88 10.10 -17.35 -5.49
CA ASN A 88 9.65 -18.72 -5.79
C ASN A 88 10.44 -19.33 -6.96
N LEU A 89 10.70 -18.56 -8.02
CA LEU A 89 11.56 -18.98 -9.13
C LEU A 89 13.00 -19.26 -8.67
N HIS A 90 13.55 -18.41 -7.80
CA HIS A 90 14.89 -18.60 -7.27
C HIS A 90 15.00 -19.88 -6.43
N LEU A 91 14.02 -20.12 -5.54
CA LEU A 91 13.96 -21.35 -4.73
C LEU A 91 13.81 -22.59 -5.60
N LEU A 92 12.92 -22.56 -6.60
CA LEU A 92 12.78 -23.63 -7.58
C LEU A 92 14.10 -23.90 -8.30
N THR A 93 14.80 -22.86 -8.76
CA THR A 93 16.10 -22.99 -9.43
C THR A 93 17.12 -23.66 -8.52
N LEU A 94 17.21 -23.23 -7.26
CA LEU A 94 18.11 -23.85 -6.27
C LEU A 94 17.73 -25.31 -5.98
N ALA A 95 16.44 -25.62 -5.91
CA ALA A 95 15.94 -26.98 -5.71
C ALA A 95 16.32 -27.89 -6.89
N LEU A 96 16.18 -27.37 -8.12
CA LEU A 96 16.57 -28.08 -9.34
C LEU A 96 18.09 -28.31 -9.43
N MET A 97 18.90 -27.33 -9.03
CA MET A 97 20.36 -27.46 -9.01
C MET A 97 20.86 -28.52 -8.01
N ARG A 98 20.06 -28.84 -6.98
CA ARG A 98 20.37 -29.84 -5.95
C ARG A 98 19.77 -31.21 -6.24
N ALA A 99 19.01 -31.35 -7.33
CA ALA A 99 18.33 -32.60 -7.63
C ALA A 99 19.31 -33.62 -8.20
N ASP A 100 19.39 -34.79 -7.56
CA ASP A 100 20.35 -35.85 -7.92
C ASP A 100 19.78 -36.85 -8.95
N SER A 101 18.48 -36.78 -9.25
CA SER A 101 17.82 -37.67 -10.19
C SER A 101 16.68 -36.98 -10.94
N LEU A 102 16.30 -37.54 -12.08
CA LEU A 102 15.14 -37.06 -12.85
C LEU A 102 13.82 -37.19 -12.05
N GLY A 103 13.70 -38.17 -11.15
CA GLY A 103 12.54 -38.30 -10.27
C GLY A 103 12.44 -37.15 -9.27
N ASP A 104 13.56 -36.82 -8.63
CA ASP A 104 13.67 -35.70 -7.69
C ASP A 104 13.39 -34.35 -8.39
N VAL A 105 13.82 -34.18 -9.64
CA VAL A 105 13.48 -33.01 -10.47
C VAL A 105 11.96 -32.90 -10.68
N ILE A 106 11.30 -33.98 -11.09
CA ILE A 106 9.85 -33.97 -11.38
C ILE A 106 9.06 -33.65 -10.11
N GLU A 107 9.40 -34.29 -8.99
CA GLU A 107 8.74 -34.07 -7.70
C GLU A 107 8.89 -32.62 -7.23
N ARG A 108 10.11 -32.06 -7.28
CA ARG A 108 10.37 -30.67 -6.88
C ARG A 108 9.65 -29.66 -7.76
N VAL A 109 9.61 -29.88 -9.08
CA VAL A 109 8.89 -29.01 -10.02
C VAL A 109 7.40 -29.04 -9.74
N HIS A 110 6.83 -30.24 -9.57
CA HIS A 110 5.41 -30.39 -9.29
C HIS A 110 5.02 -29.76 -7.95
N GLY A 111 5.81 -29.98 -6.90
CA GLY A 111 5.61 -29.38 -5.58
C GLY A 111 5.64 -27.84 -5.61
N HIS A 112 6.71 -27.24 -6.14
CA HIS A 112 6.83 -25.78 -6.20
C HIS A 112 5.75 -25.16 -7.10
N LEU A 113 5.42 -25.75 -8.25
CA LEU A 113 4.37 -25.19 -9.12
C LEU A 113 2.98 -25.25 -8.49
N ARG A 114 2.68 -26.27 -7.69
CA ARG A 114 1.40 -26.39 -7.00
C ARG A 114 1.34 -25.48 -5.77
N ASP A 115 2.37 -25.49 -4.93
CA ASP A 115 2.34 -24.85 -3.61
C ASP A 115 2.73 -23.37 -3.68
N ASP A 116 3.78 -23.04 -4.43
CA ASP A 116 4.35 -21.69 -4.47
C ASP A 116 3.77 -20.83 -5.62
N PHE A 117 3.45 -21.46 -6.76
CA PHE A 117 2.85 -20.77 -7.91
C PHE A 117 1.32 -20.86 -7.95
N LYS A 118 0.72 -21.67 -7.05
CA LYS A 118 -0.74 -21.91 -6.98
C LYS A 118 -1.34 -22.29 -8.34
N ALA A 119 -0.62 -23.07 -9.13
CA ALA A 119 -1.09 -23.50 -10.44
C ALA A 119 -2.20 -24.54 -10.28
N ASP A 120 -3.35 -24.30 -10.92
CA ASP A 120 -4.49 -25.23 -10.88
C ASP A 120 -4.19 -26.55 -11.60
N VAL A 121 -3.45 -26.48 -12.71
CA VAL A 121 -3.07 -27.64 -13.52
C VAL A 121 -1.60 -27.54 -13.93
N VAL A 122 -0.83 -28.59 -13.66
CA VAL A 122 0.59 -28.69 -14.01
C VAL A 122 0.81 -29.96 -14.83
N ALA A 123 1.39 -29.81 -16.01
CA ALA A 123 1.77 -30.93 -16.87
C ALA A 123 3.23 -30.78 -17.32
N LEU A 124 4.06 -31.78 -17.00
CA LEU A 124 5.45 -31.84 -17.42
C LEU A 124 5.60 -32.93 -18.48
N ARG A 125 6.11 -32.57 -19.66
CA ARG A 125 6.35 -33.51 -20.76
C ARG A 125 7.82 -33.59 -21.09
N LEU A 126 8.38 -34.79 -21.03
CA LEU A 126 9.77 -35.08 -21.39
C LEU A 126 9.80 -35.61 -22.82
N ALA A 127 10.60 -34.99 -23.69
CA ALA A 127 10.73 -35.42 -25.09
C ALA A 127 11.45 -36.77 -25.24
N ARG A 128 12.27 -37.14 -24.26
CA ARG A 128 13.01 -38.40 -24.21
C ARG A 128 13.24 -38.80 -22.76
N LEU A 129 12.77 -39.99 -22.37
CA LEU A 129 13.12 -40.57 -21.07
C LEU A 129 14.41 -41.38 -21.17
N PRO A 130 15.29 -41.33 -20.15
CA PRO A 130 16.37 -42.29 -19.98
C PRO A 130 15.81 -43.72 -19.89
N LYS A 131 16.55 -44.70 -20.43
CA LYS A 131 16.12 -46.11 -20.48
C LYS A 131 15.93 -46.74 -19.09
N ASP A 132 16.53 -46.14 -18.07
CA ASP A 132 16.55 -46.65 -16.70
C ASP A 132 15.42 -46.07 -15.83
N PHE A 133 14.54 -45.25 -16.42
CA PHE A 133 13.47 -44.58 -15.71
C PHE A 133 12.19 -45.44 -15.73
N SER A 134 11.84 -46.07 -14.61
CA SER A 134 10.55 -46.78 -14.50
C SER A 134 9.42 -45.76 -14.47
N THR A 135 8.48 -45.87 -15.40
CA THR A 135 7.32 -44.96 -15.57
C THR A 135 6.32 -45.03 -14.40
N ASP A 136 6.54 -45.89 -13.41
CA ASP A 136 5.59 -46.19 -12.33
C ASP A 136 5.33 -45.01 -11.38
N THR A 137 6.15 -43.95 -11.43
CA THR A 137 6.08 -42.86 -10.44
C THR A 137 5.32 -41.62 -10.94
N CYS A 138 4.86 -41.58 -12.19
CA CYS A 138 4.33 -40.35 -12.78
C CYS A 138 2.91 -40.49 -13.34
N THR A 139 1.99 -40.99 -12.51
CA THR A 139 0.56 -40.65 -12.60
C THR A 139 0.12 -40.14 -11.24
N LEU A 140 0.41 -38.87 -10.97
CA LEU A 140 -0.41 -38.14 -10.01
C LEU A 140 -1.79 -37.98 -10.68
N PRO A 141 -2.88 -38.45 -10.07
CA PRO A 141 -4.18 -38.44 -10.69
C PRO A 141 -4.58 -36.99 -11.00
N LEU A 142 -4.79 -36.73 -12.29
CA LEU A 142 -5.59 -35.64 -12.80
C LEU A 142 -7.06 -35.92 -12.48
N ASP A 143 -7.40 -35.98 -11.19
CA ASP A 143 -8.80 -36.02 -10.78
C ASP A 143 -9.27 -34.60 -10.52
N ALA A 144 -10.18 -34.21 -11.42
CA ALA A 144 -10.91 -32.96 -11.46
C ALA A 144 -11.65 -32.67 -10.15
N SER A 145 -11.67 -31.39 -9.78
CA SER A 145 -12.79 -30.74 -9.09
C SER A 145 -12.77 -29.26 -9.43
#